data_AF-A0A413Z2S5-F1
#
_entry.id   AF-A0A413Z2S5-F1
#
_cell.length_a   1.000
_cell.length_b   1.000
_cell.length_c   1.000
_cell.angle_alpha   90.00
_cell.angle_beta   90.00
_cell.angle_gamma   90.00
#
_symmetry.space_group_name_H-M   'P 1'
#
loop_
_entity.id
_entity.type
_entity.pdbx_description
1 polymer ?
#
loop_
_entity_poly.entity_id
_entity_poly.type
_entity_poly.pdbx_seq_one_letter_code
_entity_poly.pdbx_strand_id
1 'polypeptide(L)'
;MINLQLSNWKSILQDIYCPVIGSIWVAPNGIWDNHFAHNKDKDDFHPSVVGRVFDENKKCWIIPGTSKDYNKGTNVFRVKINPNDPDCPYSYFLIKLRMTYNSKDLTNLQRGWNGIDSLSDSQIEELKLQIKFSLGINV
;
A
#
# COMPACT_ATOMS: atom_id res chain seq x y z
N MET A 1 39.36 -4.36 -1.05
CA MET A 1 38.37 -5.45 -0.95
C MET A 1 37.17 -4.92 -0.18
N ILE A 2 36.03 -4.74 -0.84
CA ILE A 2 34.79 -4.31 -0.19
C ILE A 2 34.18 -5.54 0.48
N ASN A 3 33.84 -5.43 1.76
CA ASN A 3 33.33 -6.51 2.58
C ASN A 3 31.87 -6.84 2.18
N LEU A 4 31.68 -7.90 1.40
CA LEU A 4 30.42 -8.34 0.80
C LEU A 4 29.34 -8.77 1.83
N GLN A 5 29.70 -9.01 3.10
CA GLN A 5 28.73 -9.39 4.14
C GLN A 5 27.96 -8.19 4.72
N LEU A 6 28.56 -6.99 4.76
CA LEU A 6 27.92 -5.79 5.32
C LEU A 6 26.81 -5.22 4.43
N SER A 7 26.92 -5.40 3.12
CA SER A 7 25.91 -4.98 2.14
C SER A 7 24.65 -5.85 2.17
N ASN A 8 24.79 -7.13 2.51
CA ASN A 8 23.69 -8.09 2.39
C ASN A 8 22.63 -7.90 3.48
N TRP A 9 23.03 -7.82 4.75
CA TRP A 9 22.06 -7.62 5.84
C TRP A 9 21.39 -6.25 5.76
N LYS A 10 22.08 -5.20 5.31
CA LYS A 10 21.49 -3.86 5.18
C LYS A 10 20.44 -3.83 4.07
N SER A 11 20.68 -4.54 2.96
CA SER A 11 19.69 -4.74 1.89
C SER A 11 18.50 -5.56 2.39
N ILE A 12 18.74 -6.64 3.14
CA ILE A 12 17.67 -7.47 3.75
C ILE A 12 16.84 -6.65 4.74
N LEU A 13 17.48 -5.83 5.59
CA LEU A 13 16.76 -4.91 6.48
C LEU A 13 16.02 -3.82 5.69
N GLN A 14 16.56 -3.34 4.59
CA GLN A 14 15.81 -2.42 3.72
C GLN A 14 14.58 -3.10 3.11
N ASP A 15 14.65 -4.37 2.69
CA ASP A 15 13.47 -5.10 2.22
C ASP A 15 12.44 -5.38 3.33
N ILE A 16 12.92 -5.55 4.57
CA ILE A 16 12.05 -5.76 5.75
C ILE A 16 11.41 -4.44 6.22
N TYR A 17 12.14 -3.33 6.21
CA TYR A 17 11.77 -2.08 6.88
C TYR A 17 11.53 -0.89 5.93
N CYS A 18 11.76 -1.00 4.63
CA CYS A 18 11.42 0.06 3.68
C CYS A 18 10.06 -0.22 3.02
N PRO A 19 9.17 0.77 2.94
CA PRO A 19 8.01 0.66 2.07
C PRO A 19 8.48 0.41 0.64
N VAL A 20 7.84 -0.56 0.00
CA VAL A 20 7.98 -0.85 -1.43
C VAL A 20 6.61 -0.74 -2.08
N ILE A 21 6.56 -0.35 -3.35
CA ILE A 21 5.29 -0.29 -4.10
C ILE A 21 4.63 -1.67 -4.03
N GLY A 22 3.34 -1.70 -3.68
CA GLY A 22 2.58 -2.93 -3.50
C GLY A 22 2.60 -3.52 -2.08
N SER A 23 3.47 -3.04 -1.18
CA SER A 23 3.43 -3.45 0.22
C SER A 23 2.12 -3.02 0.89
N ILE A 24 1.55 -3.94 1.69
CA ILE A 24 0.25 -3.78 2.33
C ILE A 24 0.45 -3.55 3.82
N TRP A 25 -0.34 -2.64 4.39
CA TRP A 25 -0.25 -2.24 5.80
C TRP A 25 -1.63 -2.05 6.41
N VAL A 26 -1.77 -2.42 7.68
CA VAL A 26 -2.95 -2.15 8.50
C VAL A 26 -2.90 -0.68 8.94
N ALA A 27 -3.79 0.14 8.40
CA ALA A 27 -3.87 1.56 8.73
C ALA A 27 -5.06 1.85 9.66
N PRO A 28 -4.84 2.40 10.87
CA PRO A 28 -5.93 2.87 11.71
C PRO A 28 -6.60 4.07 11.04
N ASN A 29 -7.92 4.19 11.18
CA ASN A 29 -8.70 5.22 10.51
C ASN A 29 -8.25 6.64 10.90
N GLY A 30 -7.79 6.82 12.14
CA GLY A 30 -7.31 8.09 12.67
C GLY A 30 -6.10 8.69 11.96
N ILE A 31 -5.37 7.94 11.11
CA ILE A 31 -4.23 8.50 10.36
C ILE A 31 -4.66 9.24 9.09
N TRP A 32 -5.88 9.01 8.59
CA TRP A 32 -6.32 9.56 7.32
C TRP A 32 -6.81 11.00 7.49
N ASP A 33 -6.18 11.94 6.78
CA ASP A 33 -6.53 13.37 6.78
C ASP A 33 -7.33 13.81 5.54
N ASN A 34 -7.70 12.85 4.69
CA ASN A 34 -8.22 13.10 3.34
C ASN A 34 -9.69 12.70 3.14
N HIS A 35 -10.50 12.78 4.21
CA HIS A 35 -11.92 12.44 4.25
C HIS A 35 -12.26 10.95 4.00
N PHE A 36 -11.26 10.08 3.86
CA PHE A 36 -11.49 8.64 3.83
C PHE A 36 -12.15 8.19 5.14
N ALA A 37 -13.23 7.40 5.02
CA ALA A 37 -13.94 6.77 6.14
C ALA A 37 -14.21 7.71 7.34
N HIS A 38 -14.51 8.99 7.10
CA HIS A 38 -14.71 10.02 8.14
C HIS A 38 -15.81 9.69 9.16
N ASN A 39 -16.72 8.77 8.82
CA ASN A 39 -17.81 8.33 9.68
C ASN A 39 -17.49 7.05 10.47
N LYS A 40 -16.24 6.59 10.42
CA LYS A 40 -15.74 5.42 11.17
C LYS A 40 -15.00 5.86 12.43
N ASP A 41 -14.90 4.95 13.39
CA ASP A 41 -14.12 5.21 14.59
C ASP A 41 -12.64 5.41 14.21
N LYS A 42 -11.88 6.17 14.99
CA LYS A 42 -10.45 6.39 14.72
C LYS A 42 -9.63 5.11 14.91
N ASP A 43 -10.11 4.21 15.76
CA ASP A 43 -9.47 2.94 16.08
C ASP A 43 -9.90 1.81 15.13
N ASP A 44 -10.84 2.06 14.21
CA ASP A 44 -11.17 1.12 13.13
C ASP A 44 -9.95 0.96 12.18
N PHE A 45 -9.76 -0.25 11.63
CA PHE A 45 -8.63 -0.54 10.75
C PHE A 45 -9.05 -0.76 9.30
N HIS A 46 -8.17 -0.36 8.38
CA HIS A 46 -8.35 -0.49 6.95
C HIS A 46 -7.08 -1.04 6.29
N PRO A 47 -7.21 -1.84 5.21
CA PRO A 47 -6.05 -2.15 4.39
C PRO A 47 -5.54 -0.87 3.73
N SER A 48 -4.23 -0.76 3.59
CA SER A 48 -3.59 0.29 2.80
C SER A 48 -2.51 -0.32 1.93
N VAL A 49 -2.27 0.25 0.75
CA VAL A 49 -1.20 -0.19 -0.15
C VAL A 49 -0.28 0.96 -0.47
N VAL A 50 1.03 0.69 -0.51
CA VAL A 50 2.01 1.67 -0.96
C VAL A 50 1.94 1.82 -2.48
N GLY A 51 1.60 3.02 -2.95
CA GLY A 51 1.46 3.30 -4.39
C GLY A 51 2.70 3.93 -5.03
N ARG A 52 3.56 4.55 -4.22
CA ARG A 52 4.77 5.24 -4.69
C ARG A 52 5.75 5.44 -3.53
N VAL A 53 7.04 5.44 -3.82
CA VAL A 53 8.10 5.84 -2.88
C VAL A 53 8.91 7.00 -3.46
N PHE A 54 9.40 7.90 -2.61
CA PHE A 54 10.14 9.09 -3.02
C PHE A 54 11.13 9.53 -1.93
N ASP A 55 11.96 10.52 -2.26
CA ASP A 55 12.98 11.10 -1.37
C ASP A 55 13.92 10.02 -0.77
N GLU A 56 14.44 9.10 -1.59
CA GLU A 56 15.29 7.96 -1.13
C GLU A 56 14.57 7.08 -0.08
N ASN A 57 13.29 6.77 -0.34
CA ASN A 57 12.41 6.01 0.55
C ASN A 57 12.12 6.69 1.91
N LYS A 58 12.34 8.00 2.05
CA LYS A 58 11.95 8.73 3.28
C LYS A 58 10.44 8.96 3.37
N LYS A 59 9.76 8.96 2.23
CA LYS A 59 8.31 9.13 2.15
C LYS A 59 7.70 8.19 1.13
N CYS A 60 6.42 7.92 1.30
CA CYS A 60 5.64 7.10 0.39
C CYS A 60 4.22 7.63 0.23
N TRP A 61 3.53 7.16 -0.80
CA TRP A 61 2.08 7.25 -0.85
C TRP A 61 1.48 6.01 -0.24
N ILE A 62 0.55 6.18 0.69
CA ILE A 62 -0.36 5.12 1.08
C ILE A 62 -1.74 5.39 0.49
N ILE A 63 -2.34 4.34 -0.05
CA ILE A 63 -3.65 4.38 -0.70
C ILE A 63 -4.61 3.57 0.18
N PRO A 64 -5.71 4.18 0.68
CA PRO A 64 -6.65 3.48 1.54
C PRO A 64 -7.47 2.47 0.74
N GLY A 65 -7.69 1.31 1.34
CA GLY A 65 -8.46 0.21 0.80
C GLY A 65 -9.76 -0.01 1.58
N THR A 66 -10.75 -0.57 0.92
CA THR A 66 -12.04 -0.93 1.52
C THR A 66 -12.60 -2.19 0.87
N SER A 67 -13.43 -2.92 1.62
CA SER A 67 -14.24 -4.03 1.11
C SER A 67 -15.62 -3.58 0.60
N LYS A 68 -15.99 -2.31 0.81
CA LYS A 68 -17.22 -1.76 0.25
C LYS A 68 -17.11 -1.75 -1.28
N ASP A 69 -18.15 -2.22 -1.94
CA ASP A 69 -18.17 -2.22 -3.40
C ASP A 69 -18.21 -0.78 -3.91
N TYR A 70 -17.17 -0.40 -4.64
CA TYR A 70 -17.08 0.87 -5.36
C TYR A 70 -17.09 0.57 -6.86
N ASN A 71 -17.91 1.30 -7.60
CA ASN A 71 -17.98 1.17 -9.06
C ASN A 71 -16.59 1.31 -9.69
N LYS A 72 -16.30 0.43 -10.66
CA LYS A 72 -15.06 0.45 -11.44
C LYS A 72 -14.93 1.80 -12.14
N GLY A 73 -13.86 2.51 -11.83
CA GLY A 73 -13.48 3.76 -12.49
C GLY A 73 -11.97 3.92 -12.45
N THR A 74 -11.42 4.84 -13.25
CA THR A 74 -9.96 5.01 -13.40
C THR A 74 -9.23 5.38 -12.10
N ASN A 75 -9.95 5.67 -11.02
CA ASN A 75 -9.39 6.08 -9.73
C ASN A 75 -9.45 5.00 -8.65
N VAL A 76 -9.93 3.80 -8.98
CA VAL A 76 -10.09 2.69 -8.04
C VAL A 76 -9.32 1.48 -8.56
N PHE A 77 -8.31 1.05 -7.80
CA PHE A 77 -7.63 -0.21 -8.05
C PHE A 77 -8.36 -1.35 -7.33
N ARG A 78 -9.02 -2.21 -8.11
CA ARG A 78 -9.78 -3.36 -7.60
C ARG A 78 -8.93 -4.61 -7.70
N VAL A 79 -8.74 -5.32 -6.60
CA VAL A 79 -7.88 -6.51 -6.55
C VAL A 79 -8.39 -7.52 -5.52
N LYS A 80 -8.24 -8.82 -5.80
CA LYS A 80 -8.27 -9.85 -4.75
C LYS A 80 -6.88 -9.94 -4.16
N ILE A 81 -6.68 -9.45 -2.94
CA ILE A 81 -5.34 -9.42 -2.31
C ILE A 81 -4.73 -10.83 -2.26
N ASN A 82 -5.54 -11.84 -1.92
CA ASN A 82 -5.16 -13.25 -2.05
C ASN A 82 -5.97 -13.91 -3.19
N PRO A 83 -5.43 -14.02 -4.41
CA PRO A 83 -6.16 -14.63 -5.53
C PRO A 83 -6.31 -16.15 -5.39
N ASN A 84 -5.48 -16.80 -4.57
CA ASN A 84 -5.53 -18.25 -4.35
C ASN A 84 -6.64 -18.67 -3.38
N ASP A 85 -7.17 -17.72 -2.61
CA ASP A 85 -8.31 -17.93 -1.72
C ASP A 85 -9.61 -17.56 -2.48
N PRO A 86 -10.48 -18.55 -2.77
CA PRO A 86 -11.75 -18.32 -3.47
C PRO A 86 -12.66 -17.34 -2.74
N ASP A 87 -12.65 -17.38 -1.39
CA ASP A 87 -13.49 -16.59 -0.51
C ASP A 87 -12.90 -15.21 -0.20
N CYS A 88 -11.68 -14.93 -0.68
CA CYS A 88 -11.06 -13.62 -0.53
C CYS A 88 -11.92 -12.54 -1.20
N PRO A 89 -12.42 -11.55 -0.44
CA PRO A 89 -13.21 -10.47 -1.01
C PRO A 89 -12.34 -9.56 -1.88
N TYR A 90 -12.97 -8.90 -2.84
CA TYR A 90 -12.31 -7.81 -3.55
C TYR A 90 -12.03 -6.67 -2.58
N SER A 91 -10.80 -6.16 -2.64
CA SER A 91 -10.40 -4.91 -2.02
C SER A 91 -10.36 -3.82 -3.09
N TYR A 92 -10.79 -2.62 -2.70
CA TYR A 92 -10.89 -1.45 -3.55
C TYR A 92 -9.99 -0.35 -2.98
N PHE A 93 -8.86 -0.09 -3.64
CA PHE A 93 -7.91 0.93 -3.24
C PHE A 93 -8.20 2.25 -3.96
N LEU A 94 -8.44 3.31 -3.19
CA LEU A 94 -8.97 4.59 -3.67
C LEU A 94 -7.82 5.58 -3.99
N ILE A 95 -7.29 5.55 -5.22
CA ILE A 95 -6.06 6.26 -5.62
C ILE A 95 -6.15 7.78 -5.43
N LYS A 96 -7.34 8.37 -5.64
CA LYS A 96 -7.55 9.81 -5.41
C LYS A 96 -7.51 10.19 -3.94
N LEU A 97 -7.78 9.25 -3.03
CA LEU A 97 -7.66 9.41 -1.59
C LEU A 97 -6.31 8.88 -1.09
N ARG A 98 -5.27 8.83 -1.92
CA ARG A 98 -3.92 8.61 -1.42
C ARG A 98 -3.46 9.80 -0.59
N MET A 99 -2.57 9.57 0.35
CA MET A 99 -1.85 10.64 1.06
C MET A 99 -0.36 10.35 1.10
N THR A 100 0.43 11.39 1.32
CA THR A 100 1.86 11.24 1.59
C THR A 100 2.05 10.85 3.05
N TYR A 101 2.87 9.84 3.30
CA TYR A 101 3.17 9.33 4.62
C TYR A 101 4.67 9.18 4.80
N ASN A 102 5.14 9.31 6.04
CA ASN A 102 6.53 9.12 6.38
C ASN A 102 6.83 7.62 6.44
N SER A 103 7.84 7.18 5.70
CA SER A 103 8.21 5.77 5.64
C SER A 103 8.63 5.21 7.01
N LYS A 104 9.22 6.03 7.88
CA LYS A 104 9.58 5.61 9.24
C LYS A 104 8.32 5.34 10.07
N ASP A 105 7.33 6.22 9.98
CA ASP A 105 6.08 6.07 10.72
C ASP A 105 5.26 4.89 10.19
N LEU A 106 5.37 4.58 8.89
CA LEU A 106 4.75 3.40 8.29
C LEU A 106 5.21 2.10 8.95
N THR A 107 6.50 2.00 9.32
CA THR A 107 7.04 0.80 9.98
C THR A 107 6.49 0.58 11.39
N ASN A 108 5.81 1.56 11.98
CA ASN A 108 5.09 1.41 13.24
C ASN A 108 3.71 0.75 13.05
N LEU A 109 3.22 0.66 11.81
CA LEU A 109 1.99 -0.04 11.48
C LEU A 109 2.24 -1.54 11.33
N GLN A 110 1.21 -2.34 11.58
CA GLN A 110 1.28 -3.76 11.29
C GLN A 110 1.36 -3.97 9.77
N ARG A 111 2.39 -4.69 9.33
CA ARG A 111 2.53 -5.11 7.93
C ARG A 111 1.54 -6.23 7.61
N GLY A 112 1.01 -6.16 6.40
CA GLY A 112 0.10 -7.13 5.82
C GLY A 112 -1.36 -6.96 6.18
N TRP A 113 -2.22 -7.61 5.41
CA TRP A 113 -3.67 -7.66 5.63
C TRP A 113 -4.15 -9.08 5.35
N ASN A 114 -4.84 -9.70 6.31
CA ASN A 114 -5.27 -11.10 6.23
C ASN A 114 -4.13 -12.09 5.87
N GLY A 115 -2.94 -11.86 6.43
CA GLY A 115 -1.77 -12.72 6.21
C GLY A 115 -1.03 -12.49 4.88
N ILE A 116 -1.38 -11.44 4.12
CA ILE A 116 -0.68 -11.06 2.88
C ILE A 116 0.04 -9.73 3.08
N ASP A 117 1.37 -9.77 3.00
CA ASP A 117 2.24 -8.60 3.25
C ASP A 117 2.44 -7.70 2.03
N SER A 118 2.26 -8.24 0.83
CA SER A 118 2.47 -7.53 -0.43
C SER A 118 1.59 -8.12 -1.53
N LEU A 119 1.21 -7.25 -2.46
CA LEU A 119 0.69 -7.67 -3.75
C LEU A 119 1.73 -8.50 -4.53
N SER A 120 1.26 -9.37 -5.42
CA SER A 120 2.11 -10.08 -6.39
C SER A 120 2.66 -9.13 -7.45
N ASP A 121 3.73 -9.54 -8.15
CA ASP A 121 4.32 -8.74 -9.23
C ASP A 121 3.30 -8.33 -10.30
N SER A 122 2.40 -9.25 -10.69
CA SER A 122 1.32 -8.94 -11.64
C SER A 122 0.35 -7.88 -11.11
N GLN A 123 -0.07 -7.99 -9.85
CA GLN A 123 -0.95 -7.01 -9.20
C GLN A 123 -0.25 -5.65 -9.02
N ILE A 124 1.07 -5.65 -8.80
CA ILE A 124 1.88 -4.43 -8.71
C ILE A 124 1.91 -3.71 -10.07
N GLU A 125 2.11 -4.43 -11.17
CA GLU A 125 2.06 -3.82 -12.51
C GLU A 125 0.67 -3.26 -12.84
N GLU A 126 -0.39 -3.96 -12.45
CA GLU A 126 -1.76 -3.44 -12.58
C GLU A 126 -1.99 -2.19 -11.71
N LEU A 127 -1.47 -2.16 -10.48
CA LEU A 127 -1.53 -0.99 -9.60
C LEU A 127 -0.82 0.22 -10.24
N LYS A 128 0.39 0.03 -10.76
CA LYS A 128 1.15 1.09 -11.45
C LYS A 128 0.38 1.62 -12.65
N LEU A 129 -0.18 0.72 -13.46
CA LEU A 129 -0.99 1.09 -14.61
C LEU A 129 -2.25 1.87 -14.18
N GLN A 130 -2.92 1.45 -13.11
CA GLN A 130 -4.08 2.14 -12.59
C GLN A 130 -3.73 3.52 -12.03
N ILE A 131 -2.59 3.67 -11.37
CA ILE A 131 -2.05 4.97 -10.91
C ILE A 131 -1.79 5.88 -12.11
N LYS A 132 -1.20 5.34 -13.19
CA LYS A 132 -0.98 6.07 -14.45
C LYS A 132 -2.28 6.55 -15.06
N PHE A 133 -3.31 5.70 -15.14
CA PHE A 133 -4.61 6.11 -15.66
C PHE A 133 -5.35 7.10 -14.75
N SER A 134 -5.19 6.98 -13.43
CA SER A 134 -5.84 7.87 -12.46
C SER A 134 -5.22 9.27 -12.44
N LEU A 135 -3.88 9.35 -12.51
CA LEU A 135 -3.12 10.56 -12.17
C LEU A 135 -2.23 11.08 -13.31
N GLY A 136 -2.09 10.33 -14.40
CA GLY A 136 -1.23 10.70 -15.53
C GLY A 136 0.27 10.58 -15.24
N ILE A 137 0.67 9.81 -14.22
CA ILE A 137 2.09 9.66 -13.83
C ILE A 137 2.53 8.19 -13.86
N ASN A 138 3.81 7.95 -14.15
CA ASN A 138 4.42 6.63 -13.94
C ASN A 138 5.06 6.58 -12.55
N VAL A 139 4.94 5.42 -11.89
CA VAL A 139 5.47 5.16 -10.54
C VAL A 139 6.24 3.85 -10.50
#